data_AF-A0A835LFR5-F1
#
_entry.id   AF-A0A835LFR5-F1
#
_cell.length_a   1.000
_cell.length_b   1.000
_cell.length_c   1.000
_cell.angle_alpha   90.00
_cell.angle_beta   90.00
_cell.angle_gamma   90.00
#
_symmetry.space_group_name_H-M   'P 1'
#
loop_
_entity.id
_entity.type
_entity.pdbx_description
1 polymer ?
#
loop_
_entity_poly.entity_id
_entity_poly.type
_entity_poly.pdbx_seq_one_letter_code
_entity_poly.pdbx_strand_id
1 'polypeptide(L)'
;MDTKTRNMVTMREYNAFRLQKRIKEGPTLWIGGRLCLSFIIDDYTSMEDQRLHWYRMNQATIKSELYSNLMDAVTTGNTTATSIGKRLILPSSFTGGPRYMVQTYQDAITICRWARPPDLFIIVTCNLNWDEIKSFLELNPGLNPHDVPDVGCRAFNLKLECIMKKLLKGEHFGRVIAGM
;
A
#
# COMPACT_ATOMS: atom_id res chain seq x y z
N MET A 1 29.14 4.28 16.92
CA MET A 1 27.79 4.31 16.34
C MET A 1 26.89 3.59 17.31
N ASP A 2 26.17 4.32 18.16
CA ASP A 2 25.24 3.71 19.12
C ASP A 2 24.03 3.17 18.36
N THR A 3 24.01 1.86 18.12
CA THR A 3 22.82 1.17 17.65
C THR A 3 21.82 1.13 18.82
N LYS A 4 20.98 2.16 18.94
CA LYS A 4 19.80 2.11 19.81
C LYS A 4 18.93 0.94 19.35
N THR A 5 19.08 -0.21 20.00
CA THR A 5 18.21 -1.37 19.79
C THR A 5 16.83 -1.02 20.31
N ARG A 6 15.82 -1.10 19.45
CA ARG A 6 14.44 -0.78 19.80
C ARG A 6 13.86 -1.95 20.60
N ASN A 7 13.43 -1.71 21.84
CA ASN A 7 12.90 -2.76 22.73
C ASN A 7 11.45 -3.18 22.41
N MET A 8 10.74 -2.40 21.59
CA MET A 8 9.33 -2.64 21.23
C MET A 8 9.19 -2.83 19.73
N VAL A 9 8.26 -3.71 19.34
CA VAL A 9 7.91 -4.02 17.94
C VAL A 9 6.70 -3.17 17.55
N THR A 10 6.64 -2.69 16.30
CA THR A 10 5.44 -1.98 15.81
C THR A 10 4.31 -2.98 15.57
N MET A 11 3.07 -2.52 15.65
CA MET A 11 1.90 -3.34 15.29
C MET A 11 2.07 -3.99 13.91
N ARG A 12 2.52 -3.22 12.92
CA ARG A 12 2.81 -3.72 11.56
C ARG A 12 3.83 -4.86 11.54
N GLU A 13 4.97 -4.71 12.21
CA GLU A 13 6.00 -5.75 12.24
C GLU A 13 5.52 -7.00 12.96
N TYR A 14 4.81 -6.83 14.08
CA TYR A 14 4.24 -7.95 14.84
C TYR A 14 3.25 -8.74 13.98
N ASN A 15 2.33 -8.07 13.31
CA ASN A 15 1.32 -8.73 12.51
C ASN A 15 1.88 -9.32 11.23
N ALA A 16 2.79 -8.63 10.53
CA ALA A 16 3.50 -9.21 9.39
C ALA A 16 4.22 -10.51 9.78
N PHE A 17 4.82 -10.54 10.97
CA PHE A 17 5.44 -11.73 11.53
C PHE A 17 4.43 -12.84 11.85
N ARG A 18 3.28 -12.51 12.44
CA ARG A 18 2.23 -13.48 12.82
C ARG A 18 1.46 -14.05 11.62
N LEU A 19 1.31 -13.28 10.55
CA LEU A 19 0.66 -13.76 9.33
C LEU A 19 1.54 -14.80 8.61
N GLN A 20 2.86 -14.67 8.63
CA GLN A 20 3.72 -15.58 7.89
C GLN A 20 3.58 -17.05 8.35
N LYS A 21 3.20 -17.94 7.42
CA LYS A 21 3.15 -19.39 7.66
C LYS A 21 4.56 -19.95 7.91
N ARG A 22 4.69 -20.80 8.92
CA ARG A 22 5.96 -21.45 9.31
C ARG A 22 5.77 -22.93 9.59
N ILE A 23 6.79 -23.72 9.26
CA ILE A 23 6.77 -25.17 9.43
C ILE A 23 6.68 -25.57 10.91
N LYS A 24 7.25 -24.77 11.81
CA LYS A 24 7.29 -25.03 13.26
C LYS A 24 6.06 -24.51 14.03
N GLU A 25 5.14 -23.82 13.38
CA GLU A 25 3.93 -23.25 14.02
C GLU A 25 2.67 -23.90 13.43
N GLY A 26 1.63 -24.07 14.25
CA GLY A 26 0.36 -24.64 13.80
C GLY A 26 -0.33 -23.74 12.76
N PRO A 27 -0.96 -24.30 11.72
CA PRO A 27 -1.64 -23.53 10.68
C PRO A 27 -3.02 -22.98 11.09
N THR A 28 -3.32 -22.89 12.39
CA THR A 28 -4.66 -22.59 12.94
C THR A 28 -5.28 -21.34 12.36
N LEU A 29 -4.49 -20.27 12.21
CA LEU A 29 -4.95 -19.01 11.64
C LEU A 29 -5.46 -19.21 10.21
N TRP A 30 -4.68 -19.91 9.38
CA TRP A 30 -4.95 -20.14 7.97
C TRP A 30 -6.06 -21.16 7.71
N ILE A 31 -6.23 -22.14 8.60
CA ILE A 31 -7.36 -23.09 8.53
C ILE A 31 -8.70 -22.37 8.75
N GLY A 32 -8.71 -21.22 9.42
CA GLY A 32 -9.92 -20.44 9.67
C GLY A 32 -10.59 -19.85 8.41
N GLY A 33 -9.95 -19.92 7.24
CA GLY A 33 -10.50 -19.49 5.96
C GLY A 33 -11.02 -18.04 6.02
N ARG A 34 -12.31 -17.83 5.76
CA ARG A 34 -12.96 -16.50 5.87
C ARG A 34 -12.76 -15.82 7.23
N LEU A 35 -12.71 -16.57 8.33
CA LEU A 35 -12.46 -15.98 9.65
C LEU A 35 -11.05 -15.36 9.73
N CYS A 36 -10.07 -16.01 9.08
CA CYS A 36 -8.72 -15.46 8.92
C CYS A 36 -8.74 -14.15 8.13
N LEU A 37 -9.55 -14.08 7.08
CA LEU A 37 -9.68 -12.87 6.26
C LEU A 37 -10.24 -11.70 7.07
N SER A 38 -11.29 -11.94 7.86
CA SER A 38 -11.83 -10.93 8.77
C SER A 38 -10.77 -10.47 9.77
N PHE A 39 -10.03 -11.40 10.36
CA PHE A 39 -8.92 -11.08 11.27
C PHE A 39 -7.86 -10.19 10.61
N ILE A 40 -7.46 -10.47 9.36
CA ILE A 40 -6.49 -9.65 8.61
C ILE A 40 -7.03 -8.23 8.37
N ILE A 41 -8.34 -8.11 8.07
CA ILE A 41 -8.98 -6.81 7.84
C ILE A 41 -9.04 -6.01 9.14
N ASP A 42 -9.46 -6.63 10.25
CA ASP A 42 -9.52 -6.00 11.57
C ASP A 42 -8.13 -5.53 12.03
N ASP A 43 -7.11 -6.33 11.74
CA ASP A 43 -5.74 -5.99 12.04
C ASP A 43 -5.22 -4.79 11.21
N TYR A 44 -5.51 -4.78 9.90
CA TYR A 44 -5.18 -3.67 9.02
C TYR A 44 -5.91 -2.38 9.44
N THR A 45 -7.19 -2.45 9.76
CA THR A 45 -7.95 -1.28 10.23
C THR A 45 -7.40 -0.71 11.53
N SER A 46 -6.96 -1.57 12.45
CA SER A 46 -6.31 -1.15 13.69
C SER A 46 -4.96 -0.48 13.43
N MET A 47 -4.17 -0.98 12.47
CA MET A 47 -2.93 -0.31 12.05
C MET A 47 -3.19 1.06 11.43
N GLU A 48 -4.19 1.18 10.56
CA GLU A 48 -4.52 2.45 9.92
C GLU A 48 -5.08 3.46 10.93
N ASP A 49 -5.87 3.02 11.92
CA ASP A 49 -6.29 3.87 13.04
C ASP A 49 -5.09 4.37 13.85
N GLN A 50 -4.14 3.49 14.20
CA GLN A 50 -2.90 3.90 14.86
C GLN A 50 -2.11 4.92 14.01
N ARG A 51 -2.06 4.72 12.69
CA ARG A 51 -1.39 5.63 11.76
C ARG A 51 -2.07 7.00 11.74
N LEU A 52 -3.40 7.04 11.64
CA LEU A 52 -4.20 8.27 11.69
C LEU A 52 -4.10 8.96 13.05
N HIS A 53 -4.11 8.20 14.14
CA HIS A 53 -3.91 8.71 15.49
C HIS A 53 -2.56 9.42 15.61
N TRP A 54 -1.50 8.84 15.07
CA TRP A 54 -0.19 9.48 15.03
C TRP A 54 -0.23 10.82 14.28
N TYR A 55 -0.86 10.86 13.09
CA TYR A 55 -1.05 12.11 12.34
C TYR A 55 -1.87 13.14 13.11
N ARG A 56 -2.86 12.71 13.90
CA ARG A 56 -3.67 13.58 14.76
C ARG A 56 -2.87 14.20 15.90
N MET A 57 -2.01 13.42 16.55
CA MET A 57 -1.22 13.90 17.70
C MET A 57 0.01 14.71 17.28
N ASN A 58 0.56 14.48 16.09
CA ASN A 58 1.81 15.09 15.63
C ASN A 58 1.60 16.21 14.61
N GLN A 59 0.42 16.85 14.57
CA GLN A 59 0.11 17.92 13.61
C GLN A 59 1.11 19.08 13.64
N ALA A 60 1.62 19.46 14.81
CA ALA A 60 2.65 20.50 14.95
C ALA A 60 3.95 20.13 14.20
N THR A 61 4.38 18.87 14.31
CA THR A 61 5.55 18.33 13.62
C THR A 61 5.36 18.29 12.11
N ILE A 62 4.13 18.05 11.65
CA ILE A 62 3.79 17.91 10.23
C ILE A 62 3.78 19.27 9.49
N LYS A 63 4.11 20.39 10.15
CA LYS A 63 4.01 21.74 9.57
C LYS A 63 2.64 21.97 8.94
N SER A 64 1.57 21.58 9.64
CA SER A 64 0.18 21.77 9.19
C SER A 64 -0.11 23.21 8.73
N GLU A 65 0.55 24.19 9.35
CA GLU A 65 0.50 25.61 8.99
C GLU A 65 0.99 25.93 7.57
N LEU A 66 1.95 25.18 7.02
CA LEU A 66 2.40 25.37 5.64
C LEU A 66 1.33 24.94 4.64
N TYR A 67 0.51 23.95 5.02
CA TYR A 67 -0.52 23.34 4.17
C TYR A 67 -1.87 24.06 4.26
N SER A 68 -2.15 24.81 5.32
CA SER A 68 -3.38 25.60 5.46
C SER A 68 -3.43 26.83 4.54
N ASN A 69 -2.30 27.28 4.00
CA ASN A 69 -2.21 28.65 3.49
C ASN A 69 -2.33 28.79 1.96
N LEU A 70 -2.13 27.71 1.18
CA LEU A 70 -2.04 27.84 -0.29
C LEU A 70 -3.17 27.13 -1.05
N MET A 71 -3.49 25.88 -0.70
CA MET A 71 -4.55 25.11 -1.38
C MET A 71 -5.92 25.23 -0.70
N ASP A 72 -5.91 25.42 0.62
CA ASP A 72 -7.14 25.55 1.42
C ASP A 72 -7.77 26.95 1.25
N ALA A 73 -6.98 28.01 1.05
CA ALA A 73 -7.50 29.34 0.72
C ALA A 73 -8.28 29.35 -0.62
N VAL A 74 -7.83 28.56 -1.60
CA VAL A 74 -8.46 28.46 -2.93
C VAL A 74 -9.73 27.62 -2.90
N THR A 75 -9.75 26.54 -2.11
CA THR A 75 -10.90 25.62 -2.09
C THR A 75 -12.06 26.11 -1.24
N THR A 76 -11.79 26.90 -0.17
CA THR A 76 -12.78 26.99 0.92
C THR A 76 -13.76 28.16 0.83
N GLY A 77 -13.44 29.32 0.23
CA GLY A 77 -14.41 30.43 0.07
C GLY A 77 -15.20 30.88 1.33
N ASN A 78 -14.83 30.43 2.52
CA ASN A 78 -15.64 30.48 3.74
C ASN A 78 -14.90 31.26 4.83
N THR A 79 -15.56 32.31 5.33
CA THR A 79 -15.04 33.36 6.22
C THR A 79 -15.38 33.17 7.70
N THR A 80 -15.97 32.05 8.12
CA THR A 80 -16.45 31.87 9.51
C THR A 80 -15.75 30.71 10.22
N ALA A 81 -14.89 31.07 11.18
CA ALA A 81 -13.97 30.18 11.89
C ALA A 81 -14.59 29.44 13.11
N THR A 82 -15.89 29.57 13.37
CA THR A 82 -16.48 29.19 14.67
C THR A 82 -17.22 27.84 14.70
N SER A 83 -17.43 27.15 13.57
CA SER A 83 -18.13 25.85 13.54
C SER A 83 -17.30 24.66 13.06
N ILE A 84 -16.02 24.88 12.71
CA ILE A 84 -15.17 23.84 12.12
C ILE A 84 -14.31 23.25 13.25
N GLY A 85 -14.62 22.01 13.65
CA GLY A 85 -13.74 21.25 14.55
C GLY A 85 -12.28 21.26 14.07
N LYS A 86 -11.31 21.05 14.95
CA LYS A 86 -9.87 21.12 14.60
C LYS A 86 -9.58 20.34 13.30
N ARG A 87 -9.24 21.08 12.23
CA ARG A 87 -9.00 20.51 10.90
C ARG A 87 -7.75 19.64 10.94
N LEU A 88 -7.92 18.34 10.76
CA LEU A 88 -6.80 17.40 10.64
C LEU A 88 -6.25 17.45 9.21
N ILE A 89 -4.98 17.79 9.03
CA ILE A 89 -4.33 17.79 7.73
C ILE A 89 -3.53 16.50 7.57
N LEU A 90 -3.93 15.67 6.60
CA LEU A 90 -3.13 14.52 6.16
C LEU A 90 -2.16 14.98 5.06
N PRO A 91 -0.85 14.72 5.20
CA PRO A 91 0.13 15.03 4.16
C PRO A 91 -0.02 14.08 2.97
N SER A 92 0.61 14.44 1.84
CA SER A 92 0.65 13.59 0.65
C SER A 92 1.42 12.29 0.85
N SER A 93 2.25 12.17 1.89
CA SER A 93 2.87 10.90 2.29
C SER A 93 1.86 9.87 2.82
N PHE A 94 0.63 10.27 3.14
CA PHE A 94 -0.44 9.34 3.51
C PHE A 94 -1.04 8.70 2.25
N THR A 95 -0.61 7.48 1.93
CA THR A 95 -1.10 6.71 0.78
C THR A 95 -2.63 6.56 0.84
N GLY A 96 -3.29 6.79 -0.30
CA GLY A 96 -4.75 6.72 -0.42
C GLY A 96 -5.50 7.98 0.03
N GLY A 97 -4.81 8.97 0.60
CA GLY A 97 -5.44 10.25 0.96
C GLY A 97 -5.67 11.16 -0.26
N PRO A 98 -6.54 12.19 -0.14
CA PRO A 98 -6.81 13.13 -1.23
C PRO A 98 -5.55 13.85 -1.74
N ARG A 99 -4.68 14.30 -0.83
CA ARG A 99 -3.42 14.97 -1.22
C ARG A 99 -2.44 14.02 -1.88
N TYR A 100 -2.40 12.75 -1.47
CA TYR A 100 -1.62 11.72 -2.14
C TYR A 100 -2.08 11.57 -3.59
N MET A 101 -3.39 11.42 -3.82
CA MET A 101 -3.93 11.28 -5.17
C MET A 101 -3.62 12.50 -6.06
N VAL A 102 -3.83 13.71 -5.55
CA VAL A 102 -3.52 14.94 -6.30
C VAL A 102 -2.04 15.03 -6.63
N GLN A 103 -1.16 14.73 -5.67
CA GLN A 103 0.28 14.73 -5.93
C GLN A 103 0.66 13.67 -6.97
N THR A 104 0.19 12.42 -6.83
CA THR A 104 0.48 11.36 -7.81
C THR A 104 0.01 11.70 -9.21
N TYR A 105 -1.12 12.41 -9.33
CA TYR A 105 -1.64 12.87 -10.62
C TYR A 105 -0.78 13.98 -11.20
N GLN A 106 -0.35 14.96 -10.39
CA GLN A 106 0.57 16.01 -10.82
C GLN A 106 1.91 15.43 -11.26
N ASP A 107 2.45 14.46 -10.51
CA ASP A 107 3.68 13.74 -10.87
C ASP A 107 3.53 12.96 -12.19
N ALA A 108 2.37 12.34 -12.42
CA ALA A 108 2.10 11.69 -13.70
C ALA A 108 2.04 12.71 -14.86
N ILE A 109 1.42 13.87 -14.66
CA ILE A 109 1.37 14.94 -15.67
C ILE A 109 2.76 15.50 -15.96
N THR A 110 3.60 15.72 -14.95
CA THR A 110 4.96 16.25 -15.16
C THR A 110 5.79 15.28 -15.98
N ILE A 111 5.68 13.97 -15.72
CA ILE A 111 6.28 12.93 -16.55
C ILE A 111 5.75 13.00 -17.98
N CYS A 112 4.43 13.08 -18.18
CA CYS A 112 3.84 13.17 -19.53
C CYS A 112 4.28 14.42 -20.29
N ARG A 113 4.48 15.55 -19.61
CA ARG A 113 5.00 16.78 -20.21
C ARG A 113 6.46 16.65 -20.65
N TRP A 114 7.25 15.90 -19.89
CA TRP A 114 8.68 15.70 -20.18
C TRP A 114 8.92 14.59 -21.21
N ALA A 115 8.30 13.42 -21.01
CA ALA A 115 8.52 12.20 -21.81
C ALA A 115 7.58 12.05 -23.01
N ARG A 116 6.52 12.87 -23.11
CA ARG A 116 5.33 12.72 -23.97
C ARG A 116 4.24 11.83 -23.35
N PRO A 117 2.99 11.90 -23.85
CA PRO A 117 1.90 11.03 -23.41
C PRO A 117 2.25 9.54 -23.60
N PRO A 118 1.71 8.65 -22.75
CA PRO A 118 1.95 7.22 -22.87
C PRO A 118 1.30 6.65 -24.14
N ASP A 119 2.04 5.82 -24.87
CA ASP A 119 1.51 5.07 -26.02
C ASP A 119 0.78 3.79 -25.59
N LEU A 120 1.16 3.23 -24.44
CA LEU A 120 0.65 1.96 -23.92
C LEU A 120 0.15 2.11 -22.50
N PHE A 121 -1.05 1.56 -22.25
CA PHE A 121 -1.58 1.38 -20.91
C PHE A 121 -1.74 -0.12 -20.64
N ILE A 122 -0.87 -0.68 -19.78
CA ILE A 122 -0.83 -2.12 -19.50
C ILE A 122 -1.50 -2.37 -18.15
N ILE A 123 -2.56 -3.19 -18.17
CA ILE A 123 -3.23 -3.68 -16.96
C ILE A 123 -2.81 -5.13 -16.75
N VAL A 124 -2.15 -5.42 -15.62
CA VAL A 124 -1.86 -6.80 -15.22
C VAL A 124 -2.86 -7.20 -14.14
N THR A 125 -3.64 -8.25 -14.41
CA THR A 125 -4.63 -8.78 -13.47
C THR A 125 -4.12 -10.05 -12.80
N CYS A 126 -4.47 -10.22 -11.52
CA CYS A 126 -4.17 -11.46 -10.80
C CYS A 126 -5.13 -12.58 -11.25
N ASN A 127 -4.62 -13.80 -11.37
CA ASN A 127 -5.43 -14.98 -11.69
C ASN A 127 -5.19 -16.07 -10.64
N LEU A 128 -6.27 -16.50 -9.99
CA LEU A 128 -6.21 -17.54 -8.95
C LEU A 128 -5.95 -18.95 -9.51
N ASN A 129 -6.08 -19.15 -10.82
CA ASN A 129 -5.85 -20.43 -11.48
C ASN A 129 -4.37 -20.69 -11.85
N TRP A 130 -3.45 -19.85 -11.38
CA TRP A 130 -2.02 -20.05 -11.60
C TRP A 130 -1.50 -21.31 -10.90
N ASP A 131 -0.54 -21.97 -11.53
CA ASP A 131 0.00 -23.23 -11.05
C ASP A 131 0.69 -23.07 -9.70
N GLU A 132 1.31 -21.91 -9.42
CA GLU A 132 1.91 -21.62 -8.12
C GLU A 132 0.86 -21.65 -6.98
N ILE A 133 -0.36 -21.20 -7.26
CA ILE A 133 -1.47 -21.19 -6.30
C ILE A 133 -2.05 -22.61 -6.17
N LYS A 134 -2.25 -23.31 -7.30
CA LYS A 134 -2.72 -24.71 -7.30
C LYS A 134 -1.79 -25.63 -6.53
N SER A 135 -0.48 -25.56 -6.79
CA SER A 135 0.52 -26.35 -6.06
C SER A 135 0.53 -26.04 -4.56
N PHE A 136 0.28 -24.80 -4.17
CA PHE A 136 0.12 -24.45 -2.74
C PHE A 136 -1.12 -25.12 -2.12
N LEU A 137 -2.24 -25.16 -2.85
CA LEU A 137 -3.49 -25.78 -2.40
C LEU A 137 -3.39 -27.31 -2.33
N GLU A 138 -2.68 -27.95 -3.27
CA GLU A 138 -2.41 -29.40 -3.24
C GLU A 138 -1.66 -29.81 -1.97
N LEU A 139 -0.71 -28.98 -1.52
CA LEU A 139 0.03 -29.19 -0.27
C LEU A 139 -0.80 -28.90 0.99
N ASN A 140 -1.98 -28.28 0.85
CA ASN A 140 -2.82 -27.81 1.96
C ASN A 140 -4.29 -28.14 1.70
N PRO A 141 -4.66 -29.44 1.78
CA PRO A 141 -6.00 -29.89 1.48
C PRO A 141 -7.03 -29.20 2.38
N GLY A 142 -8.15 -28.77 1.79
CA GLY A 142 -9.26 -28.12 2.49
C GLY A 142 -9.28 -26.58 2.41
N LEU A 143 -8.23 -25.94 1.86
CA LEU A 143 -8.24 -24.50 1.60
C LEU A 143 -8.89 -24.17 0.24
N ASN A 144 -9.66 -23.07 0.18
CA ASN A 144 -10.15 -22.51 -1.07
C ASN A 144 -9.14 -21.50 -1.63
N PRO A 145 -8.97 -21.37 -2.97
CA PRO A 145 -8.20 -20.27 -3.57
C PRO A 145 -8.55 -18.87 -3.03
N HIS A 146 -9.81 -18.63 -2.67
CA HIS A 146 -10.27 -17.36 -2.12
C HIS A 146 -9.84 -17.10 -0.67
N ASP A 147 -9.48 -18.15 0.07
CA ASP A 147 -9.08 -18.06 1.47
C ASP A 147 -7.56 -17.81 1.65
N VAL A 148 -6.80 -17.75 0.54
CA VAL A 148 -5.34 -17.57 0.53
C VAL A 148 -4.89 -16.36 -0.31
N PRO A 149 -5.43 -15.15 -0.03
CA PRO A 149 -5.10 -13.96 -0.83
C PRO A 149 -3.64 -13.55 -0.72
N ASP A 150 -2.94 -13.90 0.37
CA ASP A 150 -1.53 -13.63 0.55
C ASP A 150 -0.66 -14.38 -0.49
N VAL A 151 -1.01 -15.63 -0.79
CA VAL A 151 -0.34 -16.46 -1.81
C VAL A 151 -0.61 -15.86 -3.19
N GLY A 152 -1.87 -15.47 -3.45
CA GLY A 152 -2.24 -14.76 -4.68
C GLY A 152 -1.47 -13.47 -4.88
N CYS A 153 -1.38 -12.62 -3.85
CA CYS A 153 -0.61 -11.38 -3.88
C CYS A 153 0.88 -11.62 -4.11
N ARG A 154 1.47 -12.65 -3.49
CA ARG A 154 2.89 -13.00 -3.71
C ARG A 154 3.15 -13.50 -5.12
N ALA A 155 2.32 -14.40 -5.62
CA ALA A 155 2.42 -14.90 -6.99
C ALA A 155 2.26 -13.75 -8.01
N PHE A 156 1.31 -12.84 -7.76
CA PHE A 156 1.12 -11.63 -8.58
C PHE A 156 2.37 -10.76 -8.56
N ASN A 157 2.93 -10.46 -7.39
CA ASN A 157 4.12 -9.62 -7.27
C ASN A 157 5.33 -10.22 -8.01
N LEU A 158 5.55 -11.53 -7.89
CA LEU A 158 6.63 -12.22 -8.61
C LEU A 158 6.45 -12.13 -10.13
N LYS A 159 5.23 -12.32 -10.64
CA LYS A 159 4.95 -12.19 -12.07
C LYS A 159 5.07 -10.74 -12.54
N LEU A 160 4.61 -9.78 -11.74
CA LEU A 160 4.74 -8.35 -12.01
C LEU A 160 6.22 -7.94 -12.12
N GLU A 161 7.06 -8.39 -11.19
CA GLU A 161 8.51 -8.14 -11.25
C GLU A 161 9.15 -8.75 -12.50
N CYS A 162 8.73 -9.97 -12.89
CA CYS A 162 9.20 -10.59 -14.12
C CYS A 162 8.78 -9.80 -15.37
N ILE A 163 7.54 -9.30 -15.42
CA ILE A 163 7.06 -8.44 -16.50
C ILE A 163 7.87 -7.14 -16.53
N MET A 164 8.02 -6.45 -15.40
CA MET A 164 8.81 -5.23 -15.28
C MET A 164 10.25 -5.44 -15.75
N LYS A 165 10.90 -6.54 -15.34
CA LYS A 165 12.25 -6.90 -15.82
C LYS A 165 12.30 -7.08 -17.33
N LYS A 166 11.31 -7.74 -17.94
CA LYS A 166 11.24 -7.92 -19.40
C LYS A 166 11.01 -6.62 -20.15
N LEU A 167 10.13 -5.76 -19.65
CA LEU A 167 9.84 -4.45 -20.23
C LEU A 167 11.08 -3.54 -20.18
N LEU A 168 11.81 -3.56 -19.05
CA LEU A 168 12.93 -2.65 -18.81
C LEU A 168 14.27 -3.15 -19.36
N LYS A 169 14.46 -4.46 -19.59
CA LYS A 169 15.74 -5.02 -20.10
C LYS A 169 15.94 -4.84 -21.62
N GLY A 170 14.97 -4.26 -22.33
CA GLY A 170 15.21 -3.66 -23.65
C GLY A 170 15.12 -4.59 -24.86
N GLU A 171 14.57 -5.79 -24.74
CA GLU A 171 14.38 -6.68 -25.91
C GLU A 171 13.19 -6.28 -26.80
N HIS A 172 12.14 -5.68 -26.23
CA HIS A 172 10.89 -5.43 -26.97
C HIS A 172 10.59 -3.95 -27.23
N PHE A 173 10.95 -3.04 -26.32
CA PHE A 173 10.58 -1.62 -26.38
C PHE A 173 11.80 -0.69 -26.59
N GLY A 174 12.95 -1.25 -26.95
CA GLY A 174 14.19 -0.50 -27.12
C GLY A 174 14.83 -0.07 -25.79
N ARG A 175 15.75 0.90 -25.86
CA ARG A 175 16.53 1.34 -24.71
C ARG A 175 15.67 2.19 -23.76
N VAL A 176 15.67 1.84 -22.48
CA VAL A 176 15.03 2.65 -21.42
C VAL A 176 15.79 3.97 -21.25
N ILE A 177 15.09 5.08 -21.47
CA ILE A 177 15.63 6.45 -21.37
C ILE A 177 15.43 7.00 -19.95
N ALA A 178 14.33 6.61 -19.29
CA ALA A 178 14.01 6.93 -17.91
C ALA A 178 13.17 5.80 -17.29
N GLY A 179 13.37 5.55 -16.01
CA GLY A 179 12.61 4.59 -15.21
C GLY A 179 12.53 5.09 -13.77
N MET A 180 11.52 4.60 -13.04
CA MET A 180 11.32 4.87 -11.61
C MET A 180 11.93 3.76 -10.77
#